data_AF-A0A2N3LKE9-F1
#
_entry.id   AF-A0A2N3LKE9-F1
#
_cell.length_a   1.000
_cell.length_b   1.000
_cell.length_c   1.000
_cell.angle_alpha   90.00
_cell.angle_beta   90.00
_cell.angle_gamma   90.00
#
_symmetry.space_group_name_H-M   'P 1'
#
loop_
_entity.id
_entity.type
_entity.pdbx_description
1 polymer ?
#
loop_
_entity_poly.entity_id
_entity_poly.type
_entity_poly.pdbx_seq_one_letter_code
_entity_poly.pdbx_strand_id
1 'polypeptide(L)'
;MLTLTSLDELKEAKKALSELQVRYPALYEKLVHVVGFTRALQFKYQYMGSLLMDEEASRYTPSFVQGSVLRLYKKELQNLKDDIDFPVIKRIFSTMKSIGYSRISLLILGKSPETIVGAPIIK
;
A
#
# COMPACT_ATOMS: atom_id res chain seq x y z
N MET A 1 17.82 15.00 -13.13
CA MET A 1 16.68 15.85 -12.71
C MET A 1 15.46 14.96 -12.44
N LEU A 2 15.51 14.10 -11.41
CA LEU A 2 14.47 13.08 -11.11
C LEU A 2 13.97 13.14 -9.65
N THR A 3 14.59 13.97 -8.81
CA THR A 3 14.38 13.99 -7.36
C THR A 3 13.24 14.92 -6.92
N LEU A 4 13.02 16.02 -7.64
CA LEU A 4 11.94 16.99 -7.35
C LEU A 4 10.56 16.41 -7.69
N THR A 5 10.39 15.88 -8.90
CA THR A 5 9.13 15.26 -9.34
C THR A 5 8.69 14.13 -8.41
N SER A 6 9.63 13.29 -7.96
CA SER A 6 9.32 12.20 -7.03
C SER A 6 8.91 12.70 -5.63
N LEU A 7 9.36 13.87 -5.18
CA LEU A 7 8.99 14.40 -3.87
C LEU A 7 7.60 15.04 -3.92
N ASP A 8 7.31 15.80 -4.98
CA ASP A 8 5.99 16.40 -5.18
C ASP A 8 4.91 15.33 -5.36
N GLU A 9 5.18 14.26 -6.12
CA GLU A 9 4.27 13.10 -6.22
C GLU A 9 4.01 12.44 -4.84
N LEU A 10 5.03 12.35 -3.97
CA LEU A 10 4.86 11.81 -2.63
C LEU A 10 4.09 12.74 -1.69
N LYS A 11 4.23 14.07 -1.85
CA LYS A 11 3.45 15.06 -1.10
C LYS A 11 1.98 15.01 -1.51
N GLU A 12 1.69 14.94 -2.80
CA GLU A 12 0.32 14.77 -3.30
C GLU A 12 -0.27 13.44 -2.84
N ALA A 13 0.52 12.36 -2.87
CA ALA A 13 0.10 11.07 -2.33
C ALA A 13 -0.24 11.15 -0.84
N LYS A 14 0.61 11.80 -0.05
CA LYS A 14 0.36 12.01 1.38
C LYS A 14 -0.90 12.83 1.61
N LYS A 15 -1.13 13.89 0.83
CA LYS A 15 -2.33 14.73 0.94
C LYS A 15 -3.61 13.93 0.71
N ALA A 16 -3.67 13.15 -0.36
CA ALA A 16 -4.83 12.32 -0.66
C ALA A 16 -5.03 11.18 0.37
N LEU A 17 -3.96 10.65 0.96
CA LEU A 17 -4.06 9.71 2.10
C LEU A 17 -4.58 10.40 3.38
N SER A 18 -4.18 11.65 3.65
CA SER A 18 -4.73 12.44 4.76
C SER A 18 -6.21 12.75 4.55
N GLU A 19 -6.62 13.07 3.32
CA GLU A 19 -8.03 13.26 2.97
C GLU A 19 -8.83 11.96 3.15
N LEU A 20 -8.25 10.81 2.79
CA LEU A 20 -8.84 9.48 3.05
C LEU A 20 -9.03 9.24 4.54
N GLN A 21 -8.01 9.54 5.37
CA GLN A 21 -8.08 9.39 6.82
C GLN A 21 -9.18 10.23 7.46
N VAL A 22 -9.39 11.47 6.98
CA VAL A 22 -10.43 12.36 7.52
C VAL A 22 -11.82 11.95 7.04
N ARG A 23 -11.97 11.61 5.75
CA ARG A 23 -13.28 11.33 5.15
C ARG A 23 -13.78 9.91 5.41
N TYR A 24 -12.87 8.94 5.52
CA TYR A 24 -13.17 7.52 5.69
C TYR A 24 -12.25 6.91 6.76
N PRO A 25 -12.35 7.34 8.03
CA PRO A 25 -11.43 6.92 9.08
C PRO A 25 -11.41 5.39 9.30
N ALA A 26 -12.57 4.73 9.25
CA ALA A 26 -12.68 3.28 9.40
C ALA A 26 -12.01 2.52 8.23
N LEU A 27 -12.19 3.00 7.00
CA LEU A 27 -11.53 2.44 5.82
C LEU A 27 -10.01 2.63 5.89
N TYR A 28 -9.57 3.81 6.32
CA TYR A 28 -8.16 4.11 6.52
C TYR A 28 -7.53 3.21 7.58
N GLU A 29 -8.22 2.95 8.69
CA GLU A 29 -7.76 2.03 9.73
C GLU A 29 -7.57 0.60 9.18
N LYS A 30 -8.54 0.09 8.42
CA LYS A 30 -8.42 -1.22 7.74
C LYS A 30 -7.23 -1.25 6.76
N LEU A 31 -7.00 -0.15 6.05
CA LEU A 31 -5.84 -0.02 5.15
C LEU A 31 -4.52 -0.05 5.93
N VAL A 32 -4.41 0.70 7.03
CA VAL A 32 -3.24 0.68 7.93
C VAL A 32 -3.01 -0.72 8.48
N HIS A 33 -4.07 -1.42 8.86
CA HIS A 33 -4.00 -2.82 9.31
C HIS A 33 -3.40 -3.74 8.24
N VAL A 34 -3.92 -3.72 7.01
CA VAL A 34 -3.41 -4.57 5.91
C VAL A 34 -1.95 -4.25 5.56
N VAL A 35 -1.58 -2.96 5.55
CA VAL A 35 -0.19 -2.54 5.31
C VAL A 35 0.74 -3.00 6.44
N GLY A 36 0.31 -2.82 7.70
CA GLY A 36 1.03 -3.28 8.88
C GLY A 36 1.21 -4.80 8.89
N PHE A 37 0.16 -5.54 8.54
CA PHE A 37 0.18 -7.00 8.46
C PHE A 37 1.12 -7.50 7.36
N THR A 38 1.10 -6.85 6.19
CA THR A 38 2.06 -7.12 5.10
C THR A 38 3.50 -6.95 5.57
N ARG A 39 3.78 -5.89 6.33
CA ARG A 39 5.12 -5.64 6.91
C ARG A 39 5.50 -6.69 7.94
N ALA A 40 4.58 -7.08 8.83
CA ALA A 40 4.82 -8.06 9.88
C ALA A 40 5.17 -9.45 9.32
N LEU A 41 4.54 -9.83 8.20
CA LEU A 41 4.83 -11.09 7.49
C LEU A 41 6.06 -11.00 6.57
N GLN A 42 6.72 -9.85 6.49
CA GLN A 42 7.83 -9.58 5.57
C GLN A 42 7.45 -9.80 4.10
N PHE A 43 6.18 -9.59 3.75
CA PHE A 43 5.72 -9.67 2.37
C PHE A 43 6.09 -8.40 1.62
N LYS A 44 6.31 -8.53 0.30
CA LYS A 44 6.55 -7.36 -0.54
C LYS A 44 5.26 -6.54 -0.64
N TYR A 45 5.34 -5.22 -0.47
CA TYR A 45 4.19 -4.34 -0.73
C TYR A 45 3.71 -4.42 -2.17
N GLN A 46 4.58 -4.83 -3.10
CA GLN A 46 4.17 -5.14 -4.47
C GLN A 46 3.15 -6.28 -4.53
N TYR A 47 3.33 -7.33 -3.73
CA TYR A 47 2.38 -8.45 -3.65
C TYR A 47 1.02 -7.97 -3.11
N MET A 48 1.04 -7.19 -2.02
CA MET A 48 -0.17 -6.58 -1.45
C MET A 48 -0.91 -5.72 -2.47
N GLY A 49 -0.21 -4.76 -3.08
CA GLY A 49 -0.81 -3.84 -4.04
C GLY A 49 -1.39 -4.56 -5.24
N SER A 50 -0.68 -5.56 -5.78
CA SER A 50 -1.22 -6.36 -6.88
C SER A 50 -2.50 -7.12 -6.49
N LEU A 51 -2.59 -7.68 -5.27
CA LEU A 51 -3.82 -8.35 -4.81
C LEU A 51 -4.99 -7.38 -4.59
N LEU A 52 -4.72 -6.18 -4.07
CA LEU A 52 -5.73 -5.14 -3.85
C LEU A 52 -6.26 -4.57 -5.18
N MET A 53 -5.38 -4.46 -6.18
CA MET A 53 -5.68 -3.88 -7.49
C MET A 53 -6.15 -4.92 -8.52
N ASP A 54 -6.29 -6.19 -8.12
CA ASP A 54 -6.64 -7.32 -9.00
C ASP A 54 -5.64 -7.51 -10.15
N GLU A 55 -4.36 -7.23 -9.90
CA GLU A 55 -3.25 -7.39 -10.83
C GLU A 55 -2.55 -8.75 -10.68
N GLU A 56 -1.71 -9.10 -11.65
CA GLU A 56 -0.90 -10.31 -11.64
C GLU A 56 0.09 -10.29 -10.44
N ALA A 57 -0.14 -11.19 -9.47
CA ALA A 57 0.61 -11.24 -8.21
C ALA A 57 1.50 -12.50 -8.06
N SER A 58 1.47 -13.45 -9.00
CA SER A 58 2.20 -14.72 -8.89
C SER A 58 3.70 -14.50 -8.77
N ARG A 59 4.24 -13.53 -9.54
CA ARG A 59 5.67 -13.15 -9.51
C ARG A 59 6.15 -12.59 -8.17
N TYR A 60 5.22 -12.14 -7.33
CA TYR A 60 5.53 -11.55 -6.02
C TYR A 60 5.06 -12.41 -4.85
N THR A 61 4.49 -13.59 -5.13
CA THR A 61 4.01 -14.50 -4.10
C THR A 61 5.19 -15.02 -3.27
N PRO A 62 5.16 -14.88 -1.93
CA PRO A 62 6.26 -15.33 -1.10
C PRO A 62 6.28 -16.86 -1.05
N SER A 63 7.40 -17.45 -1.48
CA SER A 63 7.60 -18.91 -1.55
C SER A 63 8.02 -19.55 -0.22
N PHE A 64 8.44 -18.73 0.75
CA PHE A 64 8.97 -19.18 2.04
C PHE A 64 7.89 -19.45 3.10
N VAL A 65 6.62 -19.17 2.77
CA VAL A 65 5.50 -19.21 3.73
C VAL A 65 4.58 -20.39 3.45
N GLN A 66 4.06 -21.00 4.52
CA GLN A 66 3.05 -22.03 4.39
C GLN A 66 1.77 -21.50 3.74
N GLY A 67 1.09 -22.36 2.97
CA GLY A 67 -0.15 -21.98 2.29
C GLY A 67 -1.28 -21.54 3.23
N SER A 68 -1.29 -21.99 4.49
CA SER A 68 -2.21 -21.52 5.54
C SER A 68 -2.05 -20.02 5.83
N VAL A 69 -0.81 -19.54 5.95
CA VAL A 69 -0.50 -18.13 6.18
C VAL A 69 -0.91 -17.28 4.98
N LEU A 70 -0.67 -17.77 3.75
CA LEU A 70 -1.11 -17.09 2.53
C LEU A 70 -2.65 -16.99 2.45
N ARG A 71 -3.38 -18.03 2.85
CA ARG A 71 -4.85 -17.99 2.91
C ARG A 71 -5.35 -16.97 3.94
N LEU A 72 -4.74 -16.93 5.12
CA LEU A 72 -5.09 -15.96 6.15
C LEU A 72 -4.82 -14.53 5.67
N TYR A 73 -3.66 -14.30 5.05
CA TYR A 73 -3.31 -13.01 4.46
C TYR A 73 -4.34 -12.55 3.42
N LYS A 74 -4.68 -13.42 2.47
CA LYS A 74 -5.71 -13.13 1.45
C LYS A 74 -7.08 -12.83 2.08
N LYS A 75 -7.45 -13.50 3.18
CA LYS A 75 -8.69 -13.22 3.91
C LYS A 75 -8.69 -11.81 4.51
N GLU A 76 -7.58 -11.39 5.13
CA GLU A 76 -7.45 -10.02 5.66
C GLU A 76 -7.52 -8.96 4.55
N LEU A 77 -6.93 -9.23 3.38
CA LEU A 77 -7.08 -8.35 2.23
C LEU A 77 -8.52 -8.32 1.72
N GLN A 78 -9.21 -9.46 1.71
CA GLN A 78 -10.61 -9.53 1.30
C GLN A 78 -11.51 -8.72 2.23
N ASN A 79 -11.27 -8.75 3.54
CA ASN A 79 -12.01 -7.92 4.52
C ASN A 79 -11.92 -6.42 4.20
N LEU A 80 -10.77 -5.96 3.67
CA LEU A 80 -10.61 -4.58 3.19
C LEU A 80 -11.34 -4.35 1.85
N LYS A 81 -11.30 -5.33 0.93
CA LYS A 81 -11.96 -5.26 -0.38
C LYS A 81 -13.49 -5.30 -0.31
N ASP A 82 -14.03 -5.95 0.71
CA ASP A 82 -15.48 -6.07 0.95
C ASP A 82 -16.08 -4.81 1.57
N ASP A 83 -15.25 -3.82 1.94
CA ASP A 83 -15.73 -2.52 2.39
C ASP A 83 -16.41 -1.77 1.25
N ILE A 84 -17.59 -1.17 1.51
CA ILE A 84 -18.37 -0.43 0.51
C ILE A 84 -17.59 0.75 -0.09
N ASP A 85 -16.68 1.33 0.69
CA ASP A 85 -15.86 2.48 0.30
C ASP A 85 -14.50 2.06 -0.29
N PHE A 86 -14.21 0.74 -0.40
CA PHE A 86 -12.98 0.23 -1.03
C PHE A 86 -12.66 0.83 -2.41
N PRO A 87 -13.63 1.14 -3.30
CA PRO A 87 -13.36 1.79 -4.58
C PRO A 87 -12.59 3.13 -4.45
N VAL A 88 -12.69 3.82 -3.30
CA VAL A 88 -11.92 5.04 -3.00
C VAL A 88 -10.43 4.73 -2.89
N ILE A 89 -10.06 3.66 -2.17
CA ILE A 89 -8.66 3.18 -2.08
C ILE A 89 -8.15 2.81 -3.47
N LYS A 90 -8.95 2.05 -4.24
CA LYS A 90 -8.56 1.60 -5.58
C LYS A 90 -8.23 2.79 -6.48
N ARG A 91 -9.05 3.84 -6.44
CA ARG A 91 -8.82 5.10 -7.19
C ARG A 91 -7.52 5.78 -6.76
N ILE A 92 -7.30 5.96 -5.45
CA ILE A 92 -6.09 6.57 -4.89
C ILE A 92 -4.84 5.81 -5.34
N PHE A 93 -4.85 4.47 -5.22
CA PHE A 93 -3.73 3.62 -5.62
C PHE A 93 -3.47 3.67 -7.13
N SER A 94 -4.52 3.73 -7.96
CA SER A 94 -4.37 3.92 -9.41
C SER A 94 -3.74 5.26 -9.77
N THR A 95 -4.19 6.36 -9.14
CA THR A 95 -3.65 7.71 -9.39
C THR A 95 -2.18 7.83 -8.98
N MET A 96 -1.78 7.11 -7.93
CA MET A 96 -0.42 7.15 -7.38
C MET A 96 0.45 5.98 -7.83
N LYS A 97 0.05 5.25 -8.87
CA LYS A 97 0.77 4.04 -9.30
C LYS A 97 2.23 4.33 -9.71
N SER A 98 2.53 5.56 -10.15
CA SER A 98 3.89 6.00 -10.51
C SER A 98 4.91 5.91 -9.37
N ILE A 99 4.49 6.16 -8.12
CA ILE A 99 5.38 6.10 -6.95
C ILE A 99 5.54 4.67 -6.40
N GLY A 100 4.71 3.72 -6.85
CA GLY A 100 4.76 2.31 -6.48
C GLY A 100 4.21 1.99 -5.08
N TYR A 101 3.75 0.75 -4.92
CA TYR A 101 3.05 0.29 -3.71
C TYR A 101 3.92 0.36 -2.44
N SER A 102 5.24 0.19 -2.56
CA SER A 102 6.15 0.32 -1.43
C SER A 102 6.13 1.74 -0.84
N ARG A 103 6.18 2.78 -1.67
CA ARG A 103 6.20 4.16 -1.18
C ARG A 103 4.84 4.57 -0.62
N ILE A 104 3.75 4.17 -1.28
CA ILE A 104 2.37 4.36 -0.76
C ILE A 104 2.24 3.73 0.62
N SER A 105 2.70 2.48 0.78
CA SER A 105 2.65 1.76 2.06
C SER A 105 3.45 2.45 3.15
N LEU A 106 4.63 3.00 2.83
CA LEU A 106 5.42 3.77 3.81
C LEU A 106 4.73 5.07 4.23
N LEU A 107 4.05 5.76 3.31
CA LEU A 107 3.24 6.94 3.64
C LEU A 107 2.08 6.58 4.58
N ILE A 108 1.38 5.47 4.33
CA ILE A 108 0.30 4.96 5.19
C ILE A 108 0.82 4.63 6.60
N LEU A 109 2.04 4.12 6.72
CA LEU A 109 2.71 3.85 8.00
C LEU A 109 3.27 5.12 8.68
N GLY A 110 2.94 6.31 8.18
CA GLY A 110 3.32 7.60 8.79
C GLY A 110 4.72 8.10 8.43
N LYS A 111 5.41 7.49 7.46
CA LYS A 111 6.71 8.05 7.02
C LYS A 111 6.52 9.33 6.22
N SER A 112 7.44 10.26 6.39
CA SER A 112 7.40 11.52 5.65
C SER A 112 7.91 11.34 4.21
N PRO A 113 7.39 12.11 3.23
CA PRO A 113 7.87 12.10 1.84
C PRO A 113 9.39 12.28 1.74
N GLU A 114 9.95 13.18 2.54
CA GLU A 114 11.37 13.52 2.58
C GLU A 114 12.22 12.31 2.99
N THR A 115 11.72 11.53 3.95
CA THR A 115 12.38 10.30 4.43
C THR A 115 12.37 9.21 3.35
N ILE A 116 11.28 9.12 2.57
CA ILE A 116 11.12 8.10 1.54
C ILE A 116 12.01 8.40 0.32
N VAL A 117 12.15 9.67 -0.07
CA VAL A 117 13.06 10.08 -1.17
C VAL A 117 14.53 9.91 -0.78
N GLY A 118 14.88 10.18 0.48
CA GLY A 118 16.25 10.03 0.98
C GLY A 118 16.68 8.60 1.28
N ALA A 119 15.74 7.64 1.32
CA ALA A 119 16.06 6.25 1.55
C ALA A 119 16.63 5.59 0.29
N PRO A 120 17.74 4.83 0.38
CA PRO A 120 18.21 4.03 -0.74
C PRO A 120 17.11 3.05 -1.14
N ILE A 121 16.83 2.94 -2.44
CA ILE A 121 15.92 1.94 -2.99
C ILE A 121 16.57 0.58 -2.73
N ILE A 122 16.18 -0.11 -1.65
CA ILE A 122 16.60 -1.48 -1.40
C ILE A 122 15.90 -2.33 -2.46
N LYS A 123 16.69 -2.78 -3.45
CA LYS A 123 16.26 -3.67 -4.53
C LYS A 123 15.93 -5.06 -4.01
#